data_AF-A0A524GV08-F1
#
_entry.id   AF-A0A524GV08-F1
#
_cell.length_a   1.000
_cell.length_b   1.000
_cell.length_c   1.000
_cell.angle_alpha   90.00
_cell.angle_beta   90.00
_cell.angle_gamma   90.00
#
_symmetry.space_group_name_H-M   'P 1'
#
loop_
_entity.id
_entity.type
_entity.pdbx_description
1 polymer ?
#
loop_
_entity_poly.entity_id
_entity_poly.type
_entity_poly.pdbx_seq_one_letter_code
_entity_poly.pdbx_strand_id
1 'polypeptide(L)'
;PVTPASFRYFFKFLPALLQELKLVNLSFGREFVDEWTTPKVWALDQPSPFEKTRVLNPSPTPSVLKGIRRNLDLMFPQLADTPIVESWAGMIESSPDVVPVIDAVDRMRGFHVATGFSGHGFGIGPGAGKAIAGMLTGKETGIDISALRLSRFFDGSPIRPESSI
;
A
#
# COMPACT_ATOMS: atom_id res chain seq x y z
N PRO A 1 -10.78 -5.56 -2.30
CA PRO A 1 -11.81 -5.83 -1.29
C PRO A 1 -12.31 -4.53 -0.67
N VAL A 2 -13.61 -4.42 -0.44
CA VAL A 2 -14.23 -3.33 0.31
C VAL A 2 -14.19 -3.70 1.78
N THR A 3 -13.71 -2.78 2.61
CA THR A 3 -13.58 -2.96 4.07
C THR A 3 -14.16 -1.75 4.80
N PRO A 4 -14.34 -1.80 6.14
CA PRO A 4 -14.76 -0.63 6.91
C PRO A 4 -13.88 0.61 6.68
N ALA A 5 -12.57 0.45 6.51
CA ALA A 5 -11.66 1.53 6.15
C ALA A 5 -12.01 2.19 4.81
N SER A 6 -12.51 1.44 3.82
CA SER A 6 -12.95 1.99 2.53
C SER A 6 -14.02 3.06 2.69
N PHE A 7 -14.94 2.88 3.65
CA PHE A 7 -15.97 3.88 3.96
C PHE A 7 -15.41 5.02 4.80
N ARG A 8 -14.60 4.70 5.81
CA ARG A 8 -14.02 5.69 6.74
C ARG A 8 -13.12 6.71 6.04
N TYR A 9 -12.40 6.29 5.01
CA TYR A 9 -11.46 7.14 4.26
C TYR A 9 -11.94 7.47 2.85
N PHE A 10 -13.20 7.19 2.53
CA PHE A 10 -13.77 7.30 1.18
C PHE A 10 -13.40 8.61 0.48
N PHE A 11 -13.67 9.76 1.10
CA PHE A 11 -13.42 11.07 0.47
C PHE A 11 -11.94 11.38 0.22
N LYS A 12 -11.02 10.76 0.97
CA LYS A 12 -9.58 10.92 0.71
C LYS A 12 -9.17 10.14 -0.53
N PHE A 13 -9.70 8.93 -0.70
CA PHE A 13 -9.39 8.06 -1.83
C PHE A 13 -10.27 8.30 -3.06
N LEU A 14 -11.33 9.09 -2.95
CA LEU A 14 -12.24 9.37 -4.06
C LEU A 14 -11.53 9.88 -5.33
N PRO A 15 -10.55 10.82 -5.25
CA PRO A 15 -9.80 11.24 -6.44
C PRO A 15 -9.06 10.09 -7.12
N ALA A 16 -8.35 9.26 -6.34
CA ALA A 16 -7.63 8.10 -6.87
C ALA A 16 -8.59 7.06 -7.46
N LEU A 17 -9.70 6.80 -6.77
CA LEU A 17 -10.73 5.89 -7.24
C LEU A 17 -11.30 6.34 -8.60
N LEU A 18 -11.59 7.63 -8.77
CA LEU A 18 -12.13 8.18 -10.01
C LEU A 18 -11.14 8.06 -11.19
N GLN A 19 -9.83 8.21 -10.93
CA GLN A 19 -8.79 8.00 -11.95
C GLN A 19 -8.69 6.53 -12.35
N GLU A 20 -8.78 5.62 -11.38
CA GLU A 20 -8.49 4.19 -11.57
C GLU A 20 -9.73 3.28 -11.60
N LEU A 21 -10.93 3.82 -11.88
CA LEU A 21 -12.18 3.05 -11.84
C LEU A 21 -12.15 1.77 -12.69
N LYS A 22 -11.39 1.77 -13.79
CA LYS A 22 -11.25 0.63 -14.70
C LYS A 22 -10.33 -0.47 -14.17
N LEU A 23 -9.41 -0.15 -13.26
CA LEU A 23 -8.45 -1.09 -12.68
C LEU A 23 -8.93 -1.65 -11.33
N VAL A 24 -9.89 -1.00 -10.69
CA VAL A 24 -10.42 -1.42 -9.40
C VAL A 24 -11.47 -2.53 -9.56
N ASN A 25 -11.14 -3.71 -9.06
CA ASN A 25 -12.11 -4.78 -8.86
C ASN A 25 -12.64 -4.76 -7.43
N LEU A 26 -13.90 -4.32 -7.28
CA LEU A 26 -14.58 -4.34 -5.98
C LEU A 26 -14.99 -5.76 -5.62
N SER A 27 -14.67 -6.17 -4.39
CA SER A 27 -15.08 -7.45 -3.83
C SER A 27 -15.53 -7.27 -2.39
N PHE A 28 -16.56 -7.99 -1.97
CA PHE A 28 -16.98 -8.08 -0.57
C PHE A 28 -16.68 -9.49 -0.10
N GLY A 29 -15.99 -9.60 1.03
CA GLY A 29 -15.48 -10.89 1.50
C GLY A 29 -15.18 -10.89 2.99
N ARG A 30 -14.47 -11.93 3.43
CA ARG A 30 -14.08 -12.09 4.84
C ARG A 30 -13.25 -10.91 5.33
N GLU A 31 -12.50 -10.27 4.45
CA GLU A 31 -11.67 -9.10 4.76
C GLU A 31 -12.46 -7.96 5.41
N PHE A 32 -13.74 -7.79 5.02
CA PHE A 32 -14.61 -6.81 5.66
C PHE A 32 -14.89 -7.17 7.12
N VAL A 33 -15.25 -8.43 7.37
CA VAL A 33 -15.57 -8.95 8.71
C VAL A 33 -14.30 -9.01 9.57
N ASP A 34 -13.18 -9.42 8.99
CA ASP A 34 -11.89 -9.51 9.66
C ASP A 34 -11.45 -8.11 10.13
N GLU A 35 -11.51 -7.08 9.28
CA GLU A 35 -11.19 -5.72 9.71
C GLU A 35 -12.20 -5.18 10.73
N TRP A 36 -13.50 -5.47 10.55
CA TRP A 36 -14.54 -5.04 11.49
C TRP A 36 -14.34 -5.62 12.90
N THR A 37 -13.89 -6.87 12.99
CA THR A 37 -13.70 -7.59 14.26
C THR A 37 -12.30 -7.44 14.85
N THR A 38 -11.34 -6.91 14.09
CA THR A 38 -9.96 -6.72 14.55
C THR A 38 -9.89 -5.65 15.66
N PRO A 39 -9.35 -5.98 16.86
CA PRO A 39 -9.22 -5.00 17.92
C PRO A 39 -8.16 -3.94 17.58
N LYS A 40 -8.48 -2.66 17.84
CA LYS A 40 -7.58 -1.52 17.58
C LYS A 40 -6.77 -1.09 18.82
N VAL A 41 -7.19 -1.56 19.99
CA VAL A 41 -6.53 -1.35 21.27
C VAL A 41 -6.47 -2.72 21.94
N TRP A 42 -5.31 -3.08 22.46
CA TRP A 42 -5.06 -4.34 23.15
C TRP A 42 -4.09 -4.09 24.30
N ALA A 43 -4.13 -4.97 25.30
CA ALA A 43 -3.17 -4.94 26.38
C ALA A 43 -1.82 -5.52 25.89
N LEU A 44 -0.71 -5.00 26.42
CA LEU A 44 0.64 -5.38 25.96
C LEU A 44 1.05 -6.81 26.36
N ASP A 45 0.31 -7.41 27.28
CA ASP A 45 0.46 -8.79 27.76
C ASP A 45 -0.49 -9.78 27.06
N GLN A 46 -1.24 -9.33 26.06
CA GLN A 46 -2.18 -10.15 25.29
C GLN A 46 -1.76 -10.24 23.82
N PRO A 47 -2.06 -11.36 23.13
CA PRO A 47 -1.75 -11.50 21.71
C PRO A 47 -2.39 -10.40 20.85
N SER A 48 -1.54 -9.63 20.17
CA SER A 48 -1.94 -8.55 19.26
C SER A 48 -2.45 -9.09 17.91
N PRO A 49 -3.20 -8.29 17.14
CA PRO A 49 -3.54 -8.63 15.75
C PRO A 49 -2.31 -8.92 14.89
N PHE A 50 -1.20 -8.23 15.14
CA PHE A 50 0.05 -8.40 14.41
C PHE A 50 0.75 -9.72 14.72
N GLU A 51 0.53 -10.30 15.90
CA GLU A 51 1.04 -11.64 16.24
C GLU A 51 0.20 -12.75 15.61
N LYS A 52 -1.12 -12.53 15.48
CA LYS A 52 -2.02 -13.44 14.76
C LYS A 52 -1.67 -13.49 13.26
N THR A 53 -1.29 -12.34 12.70
CA THR A 53 -0.90 -12.20 11.29
C THR A 53 0.44 -11.49 11.19
N ARG A 54 1.53 -12.23 11.47
CA ARG A 54 2.91 -11.68 11.38
C ARG A 54 3.38 -11.48 9.95
N VAL A 55 2.99 -12.39 9.06
CA VAL A 55 3.32 -12.34 7.63
C VAL A 55 2.02 -12.36 6.85
N LEU A 56 1.77 -11.26 6.14
CA LEU A 56 0.64 -11.17 5.24
C LEU A 56 0.99 -11.84 3.92
N ASN A 57 0.53 -13.09 3.76
CA ASN A 57 0.80 -13.92 2.58
C ASN A 57 -0.52 -14.34 1.90
N PRO A 58 -1.14 -13.46 1.10
CA PRO A 58 -2.38 -13.79 0.40
C PRO A 58 -2.12 -14.83 -0.71
N SER A 59 -3.11 -15.68 -0.97
CA SER A 59 -3.02 -16.60 -2.11
C SER A 59 -3.25 -15.86 -3.44
N PRO A 60 -2.59 -16.26 -4.54
CA PRO A 60 -2.88 -15.74 -5.87
C PRO A 60 -4.33 -15.95 -6.28
N THR A 61 -4.92 -14.95 -6.95
CA THR A 61 -6.29 -15.04 -7.45
C THR A 61 -6.34 -15.85 -8.76
N PRO A 62 -7.04 -17.00 -8.82
CA PRO A 62 -7.02 -17.86 -10.01
C PRO A 62 -7.51 -17.20 -11.30
N SER A 63 -8.50 -16.30 -11.22
CA SER A 63 -9.00 -15.56 -12.39
C SER A 63 -7.96 -14.58 -12.95
N VAL A 64 -7.15 -13.96 -12.08
CA VAL A 64 -6.05 -13.09 -12.49
C VAL A 64 -4.96 -13.91 -13.18
N LEU A 65 -4.59 -15.07 -12.63
CA LEU A 65 -3.61 -15.98 -13.27
C LEU A 65 -4.07 -16.45 -14.65
N LYS A 66 -5.35 -16.79 -14.81
CA LYS A 66 -5.93 -17.13 -16.13
C LYS A 66 -5.86 -15.96 -17.10
N GLY A 67 -6.13 -14.74 -16.62
CA GLY A 67 -5.98 -13.52 -17.42
C GLY A 67 -4.53 -13.27 -17.86
N ILE A 68 -3.57 -13.44 -16.95
CA ILE A 68 -2.14 -13.33 -17.25
C ILE A 68 -1.73 -14.36 -18.31
N ARG A 69 -2.11 -15.64 -18.18
CA ARG A 69 -1.83 -16.68 -19.18
C ARG A 69 -2.38 -16.30 -20.56
N ARG A 70 -3.65 -15.90 -20.61
CA ARG A 70 -4.30 -15.46 -21.87
C ARG A 70 -3.55 -14.29 -22.52
N ASN A 71 -3.15 -13.28 -21.74
CA ASN A 71 -2.42 -12.13 -22.26
C ASN A 71 -1.00 -12.52 -22.72
N LEU A 72 -0.34 -13.42 -21.99
CA LEU A 72 0.98 -13.95 -22.36
C LEU A 72 0.90 -14.71 -23.69
N ASP A 73 -0.12 -15.56 -23.89
CA ASP A 73 -0.36 -16.28 -25.15
C ASP A 73 -0.54 -15.32 -26.34
N LEU A 74 -1.29 -14.23 -26.12
CA LEU A 74 -1.58 -13.25 -27.17
C LEU A 74 -0.36 -12.39 -27.52
N MET A 75 0.41 -11.96 -26.52
CA MET A 75 1.56 -11.08 -26.72
C MET A 75 2.82 -11.84 -27.15
N PHE A 76 2.99 -13.07 -26.66
CA PHE A 76 4.17 -13.90 -26.90
C PHE A 76 3.76 -15.34 -27.24
N PRO A 77 3.24 -15.59 -28.46
CA PRO A 77 2.76 -16.91 -28.85
C PRO A 77 3.81 -18.01 -28.73
N GLN A 78 5.10 -17.68 -28.88
CA GLN A 78 6.21 -18.63 -28.68
C GLN A 78 6.33 -19.17 -27.24
N LEU A 79 5.65 -18.55 -26.26
CA LEU A 79 5.62 -19.00 -24.87
C LEU A 79 4.29 -19.69 -24.49
N ALA A 80 3.42 -20.00 -25.46
CA ALA A 80 2.08 -20.53 -25.19
C ALA A 80 2.11 -21.83 -24.35
N ASP A 81 3.00 -22.76 -24.71
CA ASP A 81 3.12 -24.06 -24.03
C ASP A 81 4.06 -24.03 -22.82
N THR A 82 4.62 -22.85 -22.47
CA THR A 82 5.52 -22.74 -21.32
C THR A 82 4.72 -22.79 -20.01
N PRO A 83 5.04 -23.71 -19.08
CA PRO A 83 4.34 -23.79 -17.80
C PRO A 83 4.69 -22.62 -16.88
N ILE A 84 3.71 -22.16 -16.11
CA ILE A 84 3.96 -21.27 -14.96
C ILE A 84 4.51 -22.15 -13.83
N VAL A 85 5.79 -21.96 -13.50
CA VAL A 85 6.48 -22.73 -12.45
C VAL A 85 6.03 -22.29 -11.05
N GLU A 86 5.77 -21.01 -10.86
CA GLU A 86 5.42 -20.43 -9.57
C GLU A 86 4.48 -19.23 -9.73
N SER A 87 3.64 -19.01 -8.73
CA SER A 87 2.82 -17.80 -8.61
C SER A 87 2.73 -17.39 -7.15
N TRP A 88 2.76 -16.08 -6.89
CA TRP A 88 2.65 -15.50 -5.57
C TRP A 88 1.79 -14.24 -5.62
N ALA A 89 1.33 -13.80 -4.46
CA ALA A 89 0.61 -12.54 -4.31
C ALA A 89 1.13 -11.80 -3.08
N GLY A 90 0.97 -10.48 -3.09
CA GLY A 90 1.33 -9.61 -1.98
C GLY A 90 0.29 -8.53 -1.80
N MET A 91 0.30 -7.90 -0.63
CA MET A 91 -0.50 -6.70 -0.41
C MET A 91 0.33 -5.47 -0.73
N ILE A 92 -0.24 -4.58 -1.53
CA ILE A 92 0.31 -3.26 -1.81
C ILE A 92 -0.47 -2.26 -0.98
N GLU A 93 0.21 -1.56 -0.09
CA GLU A 93 -0.32 -0.37 0.56
C GLU A 93 -0.34 0.79 -0.44
N SER A 94 -1.41 1.57 -0.44
CA SER A 94 -1.55 2.75 -1.30
C SER A 94 -1.99 3.95 -0.49
N SER A 95 -1.34 5.09 -0.72
CA SER A 95 -1.74 6.37 -0.15
C SER A 95 -2.80 7.05 -1.05
N PRO A 96 -3.60 7.99 -0.51
CA PRO A 96 -4.63 8.68 -1.28
C PRO A 96 -4.14 9.40 -2.56
N ASP A 97 -2.87 9.81 -2.59
CA ASP A 97 -2.22 10.47 -3.72
C ASP A 97 -1.18 9.60 -4.43
N VAL A 98 -1.04 8.32 -4.07
CA VAL A 98 -0.05 7.38 -4.61
C VAL A 98 1.41 7.77 -4.26
N VAL A 99 1.61 8.83 -3.47
CA VAL A 99 2.93 9.30 -3.02
C VAL A 99 3.28 8.70 -1.65
N PRO A 100 4.53 8.29 -1.39
CA PRO A 100 4.94 7.79 -0.08
C PRO A 100 4.70 8.77 1.07
N VAL A 101 4.63 8.24 2.28
CA VAL A 101 4.72 9.02 3.52
C VAL A 101 6.07 8.71 4.16
N ILE A 102 6.90 9.72 4.34
CA ILE A 102 8.15 9.66 5.10
C ILE A 102 8.14 10.85 6.07
N ASP A 103 7.89 10.59 7.35
CA ASP A 103 7.65 11.67 8.30
C ASP A 103 7.94 11.28 9.76
N ALA A 104 8.15 12.30 10.60
CA ALA A 104 8.11 12.19 12.05
C ALA A 104 6.69 12.52 12.51
N VAL A 105 6.09 11.65 13.32
CA VAL A 105 4.70 11.85 13.75
C VAL A 105 4.67 12.76 14.98
N ASP A 106 4.34 14.04 14.79
CA ASP A 106 4.34 15.07 15.85
C ASP A 106 3.56 14.67 17.11
N ARG A 107 2.46 13.93 16.95
CA ARG A 107 1.61 13.47 18.06
C ARG A 107 2.27 12.39 18.94
N MET A 108 3.34 11.76 18.46
CA MET A 108 4.05 10.69 19.14
C MET A 108 5.57 10.89 18.99
N ARG A 109 6.17 11.59 19.95
CA ARG A 109 7.60 11.88 19.95
C ARG A 109 8.43 10.60 19.78
N GLY A 110 9.35 10.61 18.81
CA GLY A 110 10.21 9.48 18.50
C GLY A 110 9.62 8.48 17.51
N PHE A 111 8.34 8.59 17.17
CA PHE A 111 7.70 7.74 16.17
C PHE A 111 7.92 8.31 14.75
N HIS A 112 8.56 7.53 13.91
CA HIS A 112 8.83 7.86 12.51
C HIS A 112 8.16 6.82 11.62
N VAL A 113 7.71 7.23 10.45
CA VAL A 113 7.02 6.35 9.50
C VAL A 113 7.62 6.51 8.11
N ALA A 114 7.80 5.37 7.42
CA ALA A 114 8.05 5.29 5.98
C ALA A 114 7.10 4.22 5.43
N THR A 115 6.01 4.63 4.77
CA THR A 115 4.90 3.76 4.33
C THR A 115 4.20 4.36 3.11
N GLY A 116 3.23 3.64 2.55
CA GLY A 116 2.39 4.13 1.46
C GLY A 116 3.12 4.19 0.13
N PHE A 117 4.07 3.28 -0.10
CA PHE A 117 4.91 3.26 -1.30
C PHE A 117 4.15 2.91 -2.59
N SER A 118 2.87 2.52 -2.51
CA SER A 118 1.93 2.45 -3.64
C SER A 118 2.46 1.64 -4.84
N GLY A 119 3.18 0.54 -4.57
CA GLY A 119 3.73 -0.36 -5.60
C GLY A 119 5.09 0.06 -6.19
N HIS A 120 5.58 1.26 -5.89
CA HIS A 120 6.80 1.83 -6.45
C HIS A 120 8.02 1.74 -5.52
N GLY A 121 7.83 1.16 -4.32
CA GLY A 121 8.82 1.17 -3.24
C GLY A 121 10.15 0.48 -3.55
N PHE A 122 10.19 -0.46 -4.50
CA PHE A 122 11.44 -1.16 -4.84
C PHE A 122 12.49 -0.19 -5.42
N GLY A 123 12.09 0.64 -6.40
CA GLY A 123 13.01 1.56 -7.06
C GLY A 123 13.47 2.71 -6.15
N ILE A 124 12.54 3.27 -5.36
CA ILE A 124 12.83 4.41 -4.48
C ILE A 124 13.32 4.01 -3.08
N GLY A 125 13.31 2.71 -2.76
CA GLY A 125 13.67 2.18 -1.44
C GLY A 125 15.02 2.65 -0.89
N PRO A 126 16.11 2.66 -1.68
CA PRO A 126 17.40 3.19 -1.22
C PRO A 126 17.35 4.67 -0.82
N GLY A 127 16.63 5.49 -1.59
CA GLY A 127 16.45 6.91 -1.31
C GLY A 127 15.59 7.14 -0.06
N ALA A 128 14.48 6.42 0.05
CA ALA A 128 13.61 6.47 1.23
C ALA A 128 14.35 6.02 2.50
N GLY A 129 15.14 4.95 2.42
CA GLY A 129 15.99 4.47 3.51
C GLY A 129 17.04 5.50 3.94
N LYS A 130 17.70 6.16 2.98
CA LYS A 130 18.63 7.26 3.26
C LYS A 130 17.91 8.43 3.95
N ALA A 131 16.74 8.83 3.46
CA ALA A 131 15.96 9.93 4.00
C ALA A 131 15.57 9.68 5.47
N ILE A 132 14.97 8.53 5.78
CA ILE A 132 14.54 8.22 7.14
C ILE A 132 15.74 8.02 8.09
N ALA A 133 16.86 7.46 7.62
CA ALA A 133 18.09 7.37 8.41
C ALA A 133 18.64 8.76 8.76
N GLY A 134 18.56 9.72 7.83
CA GLY A 134 18.88 11.13 8.08
C GLY A 134 18.04 11.73 9.18
N MET A 135 16.71 11.58 9.08
CA MET A 135 15.77 12.04 10.11
C MET A 135 16.09 11.47 11.49
N LEU A 136 16.33 10.16 11.58
CA LEU A 136 16.61 9.48 12.85
C LEU A 136 17.95 9.91 13.48
N THR A 137 18.93 10.28 12.65
CA THR A 137 20.29 10.62 13.11
C THR A 137 20.55 12.13 13.18
N GLY A 138 19.58 12.96 12.75
CA GLY A 138 19.77 14.40 12.60
C GLY A 138 20.76 14.79 11.50
N LYS A 139 21.09 13.88 10.58
CA LYS A 139 22.05 14.12 9.48
C LYS A 139 21.31 14.58 8.24
N GLU A 140 21.83 15.63 7.60
CA GLU A 140 21.33 16.08 6.31
C GLU A 140 21.64 15.04 5.21
N THR A 141 20.64 14.73 4.40
CA THR A 141 20.74 13.67 3.37
C THR A 141 20.76 14.23 1.95
N GLY A 142 20.40 15.51 1.78
CA GLY A 142 20.15 16.17 0.50
C GLY A 142 18.87 15.73 -0.19
N ILE A 143 17.99 14.97 0.48
CA ILE A 143 16.70 14.52 -0.05
C ILE A 143 15.61 15.44 0.52
N ASP A 144 14.90 16.14 -0.36
CA ASP A 144 13.71 16.90 0.02
C ASP A 144 12.52 15.94 0.23
N ILE A 145 12.01 15.92 1.46
CA ILE A 145 10.87 15.10 1.90
C ILE A 145 9.64 15.95 2.22
N SER A 146 9.65 17.25 1.92
CA SER A 146 8.55 18.18 2.25
C SER A 146 7.20 17.74 1.69
N ALA A 147 7.20 17.15 0.48
CA ALA A 147 6.01 16.58 -0.16
C ALA A 147 5.56 15.24 0.46
N LEU A 148 6.43 14.57 1.23
CA LEU A 148 6.20 13.23 1.79
C LEU A 148 5.63 13.25 3.21
N ARG A 149 5.37 14.43 3.78
CA ARG A 149 4.80 14.59 5.11
C ARG A 149 3.42 13.94 5.24
N LEU A 150 3.13 13.32 6.38
CA LEU A 150 1.84 12.70 6.70
C LEU A 150 0.72 13.74 6.81
N SER A 151 1.06 14.93 7.31
CA SER A 151 0.12 16.03 7.54
C SER A 151 -0.62 16.49 6.28
N ARG A 152 -0.12 16.18 5.06
CA ARG A 152 -0.73 16.62 3.78
C ARG A 152 -2.12 16.06 3.56
N PHE A 153 -2.47 14.97 4.26
CA PHE A 153 -3.81 14.39 4.22
C PHE A 153 -4.77 14.98 5.26
N PHE A 154 -4.34 15.96 6.05
CA PHE A 154 -5.09 16.48 7.20
C PHE A 154 -5.08 18.01 7.33
N ASP A 155 -4.20 18.72 6.64
CA ASP A 155 -4.02 20.17 6.77
C ASP A 155 -4.75 21.01 5.70
N GLY A 156 -5.56 20.36 4.85
CA GLY A 156 -6.28 21.01 3.76
C GLY A 156 -5.52 21.07 2.43
N SER A 157 -4.30 20.52 2.37
CA SER A 157 -3.59 20.36 1.10
C SER A 157 -4.40 19.51 0.12
N PRO A 158 -4.39 19.84 -1.19
CA PRO A 158 -5.14 19.08 -2.18
C PRO A 158 -4.53 17.69 -2.36
N ILE A 159 -5.37 16.65 -2.29
CA ILE A 159 -4.98 15.28 -2.61
C ILE A 159 -5.06 15.13 -4.13
N ARG A 160 -3.91 14.98 -4.78
CA ARG A 160 -3.78 14.81 -6.22
C ARG A 160 -3.06 13.50 -6.49
N PRO A 161 -3.79 12.43 -6.85
CA PRO A 161 -3.14 11.21 -7.24
C PRO A 161 -2.31 11.48 -8.49
N GLU A 162 -1.01 11.15 -8.41
CA GLU A 162 -0.17 11.09 -9.61
C GLU A 162 -0.64 9.90 -10.45
N SER A 163 -0.84 10.12 -11.75
CA SER A 163 -1.24 9.02 -12.63
C SER A 163 -0.17 7.94 -12.60
N SER A 164 -0.58 6.75 -12.18
CA SER A 164 0.22 5.55 -12.37
C SER A 164 0.23 5.26 -13.89
N ILE A 165 1.41 4.99 -14.44
CA ILE A 165 1.63 4.70 -15.87
C ILE A 165 0.71 3.59 -16.37
#